data_AF-A0A519MXS3-F1
#
_entry.id   AF-A0A519MXS3-F1
#
_cell.length_a   1.000
_cell.length_b   1.000
_cell.length_c   1.000
_cell.angle_alpha   90.00
_cell.angle_beta   90.00
_cell.angle_gamma   90.00
#
_symmetry.space_group_name_H-M   'P 1'
#
loop_
_entity.id
_entity.type
_entity.pdbx_description
1 polymer ?
#
loop_
_entity_poly.entity_id
_entity_poly.type
_entity_poly.pdbx_seq_one_letter_code
_entity_poly.pdbx_strand_id
1 'polypeptide(L)'
;MKPILKLYRGYANEEELIVMGHVFRPTTKQDYDFQKKRFKNAKSVIRMFRIKTQRNADVYLEINGEKIHTKTLDDGYFKFSIPLKQEPEYGWIDYRVTMMHEGAEIATKSSFVRPHEGNLGFISDIDDTFLVSHTRNPFKKLYILLFRNVNDRKVFEGVVPHYQALSTAGRNKKNEQNAFFYVSSSEWNLYRFIVDFTELHELPRAVLLLKDIKTSLTDFFITGRGDHNHKFEKIKHILEFYPHLKYTLLGDDSQHDPFLYEDICKIFPVTVKAVYIRQTGHEKKQKAIDAIKNMESMNVACCYFRESEEAIEHSRRIGLIG
;
A
#
# COMPACT_ATOMS: atom_id res chain seq x y z
N MET A 1 23.02 0.45 -20.66
CA MET A 1 21.76 -0.31 -20.51
C MET A 1 20.64 0.68 -20.28
N LYS A 2 19.47 0.48 -20.90
CA LYS A 2 18.35 1.41 -20.76
C LYS A 2 17.87 1.46 -19.29
N PRO A 3 17.60 2.64 -18.73
CA PRO A 3 16.93 2.80 -17.45
C PRO A 3 15.57 2.09 -17.43
N ILE A 4 15.07 1.84 -16.23
CA ILE A 4 13.74 1.26 -16.03
C ILE A 4 12.89 2.30 -15.33
N LEU A 5 11.93 2.85 -16.08
CA LEU A 5 10.86 3.66 -15.54
C LEU A 5 9.80 2.74 -14.96
N LYS A 6 9.61 2.79 -13.64
CA LYS A 6 8.62 1.99 -12.93
C LYS A 6 7.55 2.91 -12.35
N LEU A 7 6.30 2.65 -12.70
CA LEU A 7 5.14 3.39 -12.20
C LEU A 7 4.39 2.59 -11.14
N TYR A 8 3.73 3.33 -10.24
CA TYR A 8 2.87 2.80 -9.19
C TYR A 8 1.42 3.21 -9.40
N ARG A 9 0.51 2.60 -8.66
CA ARG A 9 -0.90 2.96 -8.66
C ARG A 9 -1.03 4.33 -7.98
N GLY A 10 -1.61 5.30 -8.68
CA GLY A 10 -1.89 6.64 -8.16
C GLY A 10 -3.30 6.76 -7.58
N TYR A 11 -3.67 7.94 -7.16
CA TYR A 11 -5.00 8.24 -6.65
C TYR A 11 -5.36 9.72 -6.84
N ALA A 12 -6.64 10.00 -6.93
CA ALA A 12 -7.19 11.32 -7.18
C ALA A 12 -8.43 11.58 -6.32
N ASN A 13 -8.65 12.84 -5.96
CA ASN A 13 -9.91 13.36 -5.44
C ASN A 13 -10.47 14.37 -6.46
N GLU A 14 -11.38 15.24 -6.03
CA GLU A 14 -11.99 16.27 -6.89
C GLU A 14 -11.02 17.40 -7.28
N GLU A 15 -9.96 17.61 -6.50
CA GLU A 15 -9.08 18.76 -6.62
C GLU A 15 -7.74 18.42 -7.25
N GLU A 16 -7.16 17.27 -6.88
CA GLU A 16 -5.80 16.90 -7.28
C GLU A 16 -5.64 15.41 -7.60
N LEU A 17 -4.64 15.15 -8.46
CA LEU A 17 -4.15 13.83 -8.82
C LEU A 17 -2.73 13.64 -8.27
N ILE A 18 -2.52 12.51 -7.61
CA ILE A 18 -1.20 12.04 -7.20
C ILE A 18 -0.81 10.78 -7.98
N VAL A 19 0.28 10.88 -8.75
CA VAL A 19 0.93 9.74 -9.42
C VAL A 19 2.43 9.73 -9.15
N MET A 20 3.02 8.53 -9.15
CA MET A 20 4.38 8.35 -8.64
C MET A 20 5.05 7.11 -9.23
N GLY A 21 6.37 7.07 -9.09
CA GLY A 21 7.20 5.99 -9.60
C GLY A 21 8.64 6.07 -9.15
N HIS A 22 9.48 5.19 -9.70
CA HIS A 22 10.93 5.22 -9.57
C HIS A 22 11.60 5.07 -10.93
N VAL A 23 12.79 5.65 -11.05
CA VAL A 23 13.72 5.34 -12.15
C VAL A 23 14.88 4.51 -11.61
N PHE A 24 15.07 3.32 -12.17
CA PHE A 24 16.17 2.42 -11.83
C PHE A 24 17.23 2.41 -12.93
N ARG A 25 18.50 2.31 -12.52
CA ARG A 25 19.67 2.16 -13.39
C ARG A 25 20.23 0.74 -13.27
N PRO A 26 19.75 -0.21 -14.09
CA PRO A 26 20.26 -1.59 -14.05
C PRO A 26 21.73 -1.61 -14.47
N THR A 27 22.54 -2.34 -13.70
CA THR A 27 23.98 -2.47 -13.93
C THR A 27 24.34 -3.70 -14.76
N THR A 28 23.43 -4.67 -14.85
CA THR A 28 23.63 -5.93 -15.55
C THR A 28 22.39 -6.35 -16.34
N LYS A 29 22.57 -7.14 -17.41
CA LYS A 29 21.46 -7.69 -18.23
C LYS A 29 20.41 -8.41 -17.37
N GLN A 30 20.87 -9.14 -16.37
CA GLN A 30 20.03 -9.87 -15.43
C GLN A 30 19.20 -8.93 -14.53
N ASP A 31 19.73 -7.77 -14.10
CA ASP A 31 18.94 -6.76 -13.35
C ASP A 31 17.78 -6.23 -14.20
N TYR A 32 18.04 -6.01 -15.50
CA TYR A 32 17.06 -5.48 -16.43
C TYR A 32 15.98 -6.49 -16.80
N ASP A 33 16.38 -7.72 -17.11
CA ASP A 33 15.43 -8.80 -17.39
C ASP A 33 14.59 -9.13 -16.15
N PHE A 34 15.16 -9.00 -14.95
CA PHE A 34 14.48 -9.22 -13.68
C PHE A 34 13.34 -8.23 -13.45
N GLN A 35 13.56 -6.93 -13.70
CA GLN A 35 12.50 -5.93 -13.57
C GLN A 35 11.40 -6.11 -14.63
N LYS A 36 11.68 -6.79 -15.75
CA LYS A 36 10.69 -7.04 -16.82
C LYS A 36 9.85 -8.30 -16.59
N LYS A 37 10.41 -9.41 -16.12
CA LYS A 37 9.71 -10.73 -16.09
C LYS A 37 9.21 -11.14 -14.68
N ARG A 38 8.24 -12.08 -14.60
CA ARG A 38 7.68 -12.66 -13.35
C ARG A 38 8.47 -13.92 -12.96
N PHE A 39 9.22 -13.95 -11.84
CA PHE A 39 10.02 -15.15 -11.48
C PHE A 39 10.16 -15.48 -9.98
N LYS A 40 10.62 -16.72 -9.72
CA LYS A 40 10.28 -17.58 -8.57
C LYS A 40 11.39 -17.84 -7.53
N ASN A 41 12.55 -17.18 -7.57
CA ASN A 41 13.71 -17.61 -6.77
C ASN A 41 14.26 -16.53 -5.83
N ALA A 42 14.49 -16.87 -4.55
CA ALA A 42 15.01 -15.94 -3.53
C ALA A 42 16.29 -15.20 -3.94
N LYS A 43 17.27 -15.83 -4.61
CA LYS A 43 18.51 -15.14 -5.05
C LYS A 43 18.25 -13.92 -5.95
N SER A 44 17.15 -13.93 -6.71
CA SER A 44 16.79 -12.84 -7.62
C SER A 44 16.31 -11.58 -6.90
N VAL A 45 15.89 -11.73 -5.64
CA VAL A 45 15.30 -10.66 -4.87
C VAL A 45 16.35 -9.83 -4.15
N ILE A 46 17.34 -10.46 -3.51
CA ILE A 46 18.51 -9.76 -2.93
C ILE A 46 19.12 -8.83 -3.99
N ARG A 47 19.13 -9.28 -5.25
CA ARG A 47 19.65 -8.49 -6.37
C ARG A 47 18.81 -7.25 -6.65
N MET A 48 17.50 -7.30 -6.49
CA MET A 48 16.62 -6.14 -6.66
C MET A 48 16.96 -4.99 -5.72
N PHE A 49 17.24 -5.30 -4.46
CA PHE A 49 17.69 -4.31 -3.47
C PHE A 49 19.07 -3.72 -3.79
N ARG A 50 19.82 -4.35 -4.71
CA ARG A 50 21.13 -3.86 -5.18
C ARG A 50 21.03 -3.07 -6.49
N ILE A 51 19.86 -3.04 -7.13
CA ILE A 51 19.68 -2.24 -8.35
C ILE A 51 19.78 -0.77 -7.94
N LYS A 52 20.74 -0.07 -8.54
CA LYS A 52 20.92 1.36 -8.31
C LYS A 52 19.72 2.13 -8.84
N THR A 53 19.31 3.15 -8.10
CA THR A 53 18.31 4.11 -8.53
C THR A 53 18.97 5.23 -9.32
N GLN A 54 18.18 6.00 -10.07
CA GLN A 54 18.67 7.11 -10.87
C GLN A 54 18.11 8.43 -10.34
N ARG A 55 18.95 9.19 -9.66
CA ARG A 55 18.66 10.55 -9.20
C ARG A 55 18.65 11.58 -10.33
N ASN A 56 17.91 12.68 -10.14
CA ASN A 56 17.87 13.85 -11.01
C ASN A 56 17.56 13.51 -12.49
N ALA A 57 16.75 12.47 -12.73
CA ALA A 57 16.29 12.08 -14.05
C ALA A 57 15.02 12.86 -14.42
N ASP A 58 14.99 13.41 -15.64
CA ASP A 58 13.80 14.08 -16.17
C ASP A 58 12.70 13.06 -16.50
N VAL A 59 11.52 13.28 -15.92
CA VAL A 59 10.32 12.46 -16.13
C VAL A 59 9.14 13.37 -16.47
N TYR A 60 8.27 12.89 -17.34
CA TYR A 60 7.18 13.67 -17.89
C TYR A 60 5.86 12.90 -17.80
N LEU A 61 4.88 13.46 -17.09
CA LEU A 61 3.51 12.95 -17.03
C LEU A 61 2.73 13.48 -18.24
N GLU A 62 2.09 12.59 -18.97
CA GLU A 62 1.14 12.91 -20.04
C GLU A 62 -0.28 12.69 -19.52
N ILE A 63 -1.04 13.78 -19.36
CA ILE A 63 -2.43 13.74 -18.91
C ILE A 63 -3.20 14.92 -19.49
N ASN A 64 -4.46 14.70 -19.89
CA ASN A 64 -5.34 15.74 -20.48
C ASN A 64 -4.70 16.49 -21.67
N GLY A 65 -3.84 15.82 -22.45
CA GLY A 65 -3.11 16.44 -23.56
C GLY A 65 -1.97 17.37 -23.13
N GLU A 66 -1.72 17.52 -21.83
CA GLU A 66 -0.60 18.29 -21.27
C GLU A 66 0.57 17.37 -20.92
N LYS A 67 1.78 17.92 -21.00
CA LYS A 67 3.01 17.25 -20.60
C LYS A 67 3.63 18.00 -19.42
N ILE A 68 3.59 17.40 -18.25
CA ILE A 68 4.05 18.00 -16.99
C ILE A 68 5.39 17.38 -16.63
N HIS A 69 6.37 18.20 -16.27
CA HIS A 69 7.74 17.77 -16.01
C HIS A 69 8.05 17.75 -14.50
N THR A 70 8.79 16.74 -14.05
CA THR A 70 9.47 16.74 -12.76
C THR A 70 10.80 15.98 -12.85
N LYS A 71 11.54 15.94 -11.74
CA LYS A 71 12.79 15.18 -11.63
C LYS A 71 12.74 14.18 -10.50
N THR A 72 13.49 13.09 -10.64
CA THR A 72 13.65 12.11 -9.57
C THR A 72 14.50 12.65 -8.41
N LEU A 73 14.12 12.27 -7.19
CA LEU A 73 14.86 12.48 -5.95
C LEU A 73 16.12 11.60 -5.91
N ASP A 74 16.90 11.71 -4.82
CA ASP A 74 18.17 10.98 -4.65
C ASP A 74 18.02 9.46 -4.67
N ASP A 75 16.89 8.95 -4.18
CA ASP A 75 16.53 7.54 -4.23
C ASP A 75 15.88 7.13 -5.55
N GLY A 76 15.82 8.02 -6.54
CA GLY A 76 15.20 7.79 -7.84
C GLY A 76 13.67 7.82 -7.83
N TYR A 77 13.03 8.12 -6.69
CA TYR A 77 11.59 8.32 -6.59
C TYR A 77 11.17 9.61 -7.30
N PHE A 78 9.97 9.63 -7.86
CA PHE A 78 9.33 10.86 -8.31
C PHE A 78 7.84 10.84 -8.00
N LYS A 79 7.26 12.02 -7.80
CA LYS A 79 5.84 12.25 -7.55
C LYS A 79 5.37 13.46 -8.34
N PHE A 80 4.22 13.34 -8.97
CA PHE A 80 3.41 14.44 -9.46
C PHE A 80 2.23 14.61 -8.51
N SER A 81 2.01 15.83 -8.03
CA SER A 81 0.75 16.29 -7.42
C SER A 81 0.30 17.46 -8.28
N ILE A 82 -0.80 17.28 -9.00
CA ILE A 82 -1.28 18.24 -10.00
C ILE A 82 -2.76 18.48 -9.79
N PRO A 83 -3.25 19.71 -10.01
CA PRO A 83 -4.68 19.98 -9.96
C PRO A 83 -5.39 19.25 -11.11
N LEU A 84 -6.56 18.68 -10.82
CA LEU A 84 -7.44 18.11 -11.83
C LEU A 84 -8.31 19.21 -12.42
N LYS A 85 -8.08 19.53 -13.70
CA LYS A 85 -8.83 20.56 -14.43
C LYS A 85 -10.21 20.10 -14.92
N GLN A 86 -10.41 18.79 -14.96
CA GLN A 86 -11.64 18.13 -15.41
C GLN A 86 -11.92 16.98 -14.44
N GLU A 87 -13.19 16.76 -14.10
CA GLU A 87 -13.60 15.64 -13.26
C GLU A 87 -13.36 14.32 -14.01
N PRO A 88 -12.35 13.52 -13.63
CA PRO A 88 -12.08 12.23 -14.28
C PRO A 88 -13.25 11.28 -14.02
N GLU A 89 -13.53 10.30 -14.88
CA GLU A 89 -14.51 9.26 -14.54
C GLU A 89 -14.17 8.57 -13.19
N TYR A 90 -15.19 8.12 -12.46
CA TYR A 90 -14.96 7.31 -11.27
C TYR A 90 -14.35 5.95 -11.65
N GLY A 91 -13.48 5.42 -10.79
CA GLY A 91 -12.81 4.14 -10.96
C GLY A 91 -11.34 4.26 -11.30
N TRP A 92 -10.81 3.23 -11.96
CA TRP A 92 -9.40 3.14 -12.32
C TRP A 92 -9.15 3.71 -13.72
N ILE A 93 -8.31 4.73 -13.81
CA ILE A 93 -7.99 5.44 -15.06
C ILE A 93 -6.51 5.32 -15.36
N ASP A 94 -6.18 5.05 -16.62
CA ASP A 94 -4.80 4.93 -17.08
C ASP A 94 -4.12 6.30 -17.25
N TYR A 95 -2.84 6.36 -16.90
CA TYR A 95 -1.97 7.49 -17.16
C TYR A 95 -0.64 7.00 -17.76
N ARG A 96 0.09 7.93 -18.41
CA ARG A 96 1.36 7.63 -19.07
C ARG A 96 2.45 8.56 -18.56
N VAL A 97 3.62 7.99 -18.31
CA VAL A 97 4.83 8.75 -17.99
C VAL A 97 5.93 8.37 -18.98
N THR A 98 6.69 9.37 -19.41
CA THR A 98 7.80 9.24 -20.33
C THR A 98 9.09 9.78 -19.74
N MET A 99 10.23 9.25 -20.18
CA MET A 99 11.55 9.80 -19.92
C MET A 99 12.44 9.62 -21.15
N MET A 100 13.43 10.48 -21.33
CA MET A 100 14.38 10.39 -22.45
C MET A 100 15.69 9.72 -22.00
N HIS A 101 16.21 8.82 -22.82
CA HIS A 101 17.51 8.20 -22.62
C HIS A 101 18.23 8.01 -23.96
N GLU A 102 19.40 8.64 -24.12
CA GLU A 102 20.23 8.55 -25.34
C GLU A 102 19.43 8.85 -26.63
N GLY A 103 18.58 9.89 -26.58
CA GLY A 103 17.74 10.31 -27.71
C GLY A 103 16.49 9.44 -27.95
N ALA A 104 16.29 8.36 -27.19
CA ALA A 104 15.12 7.50 -27.28
C ALA A 104 14.13 7.73 -26.12
N GLU A 105 12.83 7.72 -26.42
CA GLU A 105 11.78 7.77 -25.41
C GLU A 105 11.59 6.41 -24.74
N ILE A 106 11.51 6.42 -23.41
CA ILE A 106 11.05 5.30 -22.58
C ILE A 106 9.69 5.70 -22.03
N ALA A 107 8.64 5.00 -22.44
CA ALA A 107 7.27 5.23 -21.99
C ALA A 107 6.77 4.08 -21.12
N THR A 108 6.01 4.39 -20.07
CA THR A 108 5.34 3.41 -19.22
C THR A 108 3.94 3.88 -18.89
N LYS A 109 3.02 2.94 -18.70
CA LYS A 109 1.64 3.20 -18.27
C LYS A 109 1.38 2.58 -16.90
N SER A 110 0.51 3.22 -16.15
CA SER A 110 -0.09 2.70 -14.92
C SER A 110 -1.48 3.31 -14.80
N SER A 111 -2.12 3.13 -13.65
CA SER A 111 -3.45 3.66 -13.39
C SER A 111 -3.50 4.38 -12.04
N PHE A 112 -4.42 5.33 -11.92
CA PHE A 112 -4.81 5.92 -10.66
C PHE A 112 -6.29 5.63 -10.40
N VAL A 113 -6.72 5.73 -9.14
CA VAL A 113 -8.13 5.57 -8.77
C VAL A 113 -8.75 6.91 -8.37
N ARG A 114 -9.91 7.25 -8.94
CA ARG A 114 -10.86 8.21 -8.36
C ARG A 114 -11.98 7.38 -7.73
N PRO A 115 -12.06 7.24 -6.40
CA PRO A 115 -13.08 6.41 -5.77
C PRO A 115 -14.50 6.85 -6.15
N HIS A 116 -15.40 5.90 -6.35
CA HIS A 116 -16.82 6.22 -6.57
C HIS A 116 -17.42 6.92 -5.35
N GLU A 117 -18.35 7.86 -5.58
CA GLU A 117 -19.10 8.56 -4.53
C GLU A 117 -19.59 7.60 -3.47
N GLY A 118 -19.20 7.83 -2.23
CA GLY A 118 -19.54 6.98 -1.11
C GLY A 118 -18.83 7.46 0.14
N ASN A 119 -19.07 6.76 1.24
CA ASN A 119 -18.66 7.22 2.57
C ASN A 119 -17.64 6.29 3.22
N LEU A 120 -17.09 5.30 2.51
CA LEU A 120 -16.23 4.27 3.10
C LEU A 120 -14.87 4.21 2.40
N GLY A 121 -13.82 4.19 3.23
CA GLY A 121 -12.45 3.91 2.83
C GLY A 121 -11.82 2.85 3.73
N PHE A 122 -10.90 2.07 3.18
CA PHE A 122 -10.24 0.98 3.89
C PHE A 122 -8.74 1.14 3.79
N ILE A 123 -8.05 1.08 4.93
CA ILE A 123 -6.59 1.12 4.98
C ILE A 123 -6.12 -0.11 5.73
N SER A 124 -5.27 -0.90 5.09
CA SER A 124 -4.76 -2.14 5.64
C SER A 124 -3.23 -2.13 5.66
N ASP A 125 -2.65 -2.58 6.77
CA ASP A 125 -1.28 -3.07 6.73
C ASP A 125 -1.19 -4.35 5.88
N ILE A 126 0.01 -4.65 5.40
CA ILE A 126 0.29 -5.85 4.59
C ILE A 126 0.98 -6.90 5.44
N ASP A 127 2.07 -6.50 6.10
CA ASP A 127 2.92 -7.39 6.86
C ASP A 127 2.10 -7.93 8.03
N ASP A 128 2.09 -9.25 8.25
CA ASP A 128 1.43 -9.95 9.36
C ASP A 128 -0.08 -9.73 9.56
N THR A 129 -0.70 -8.92 8.70
CA THR A 129 -2.14 -8.66 8.67
C THR A 129 -2.88 -9.69 7.81
N PHE A 130 -2.49 -9.89 6.55
CA PHE A 130 -3.06 -10.95 5.68
C PHE A 130 -2.05 -12.00 5.21
N LEU A 131 -0.77 -11.86 5.59
CA LEU A 131 0.33 -12.74 5.20
C LEU A 131 0.78 -13.64 6.35
N VAL A 132 0.74 -14.97 6.14
CA VAL A 132 1.12 -15.96 7.18
C VAL A 132 2.54 -16.46 6.95
N SER A 133 3.46 -16.27 7.90
CA SER A 133 4.78 -16.94 7.90
C SER A 133 5.37 -17.12 9.30
N HIS A 134 6.26 -18.10 9.43
CA HIS A 134 6.86 -18.54 10.69
C HIS A 134 8.18 -17.83 11.06
N THR A 135 8.57 -16.75 10.35
CA THR A 135 9.81 -16.00 10.68
C THR A 135 9.53 -14.77 11.54
N ARG A 136 10.45 -14.43 12.44
CA ARG A 136 10.32 -13.30 13.39
C ARG A 136 10.73 -11.93 12.81
N ASN A 137 11.31 -11.88 11.61
CA ASN A 137 11.71 -10.61 10.97
C ASN A 137 10.70 -10.27 9.86
N PRO A 138 9.92 -9.19 9.98
CA PRO A 138 8.80 -8.88 9.06
C PRO A 138 9.28 -8.60 7.63
N PHE A 139 10.40 -7.90 7.44
CA PHE A 139 11.00 -7.69 6.12
C PHE A 139 11.43 -9.00 5.47
N LYS A 140 12.11 -9.86 6.24
CA LYS A 140 12.50 -11.20 5.78
C LYS A 140 11.28 -12.08 5.55
N LYS A 141 10.18 -11.83 6.25
CA LYS A 141 8.92 -12.56 6.18
C LYS A 141 8.17 -12.30 4.89
N LEU A 142 7.87 -11.04 4.61
CA LEU A 142 7.26 -10.63 3.35
C LEU A 142 8.11 -11.08 2.18
N TYR A 143 9.42 -10.92 2.29
CA TYR A 143 10.37 -11.44 1.33
C TYR A 143 10.20 -12.96 1.13
N ILE A 144 10.34 -13.78 2.17
CA ILE A 144 10.24 -15.24 2.00
C ILE A 144 8.88 -15.63 1.41
N LEU A 145 7.79 -14.95 1.78
CA LEU A 145 6.45 -15.24 1.30
C LEU A 145 6.20 -14.84 -0.16
N LEU A 146 6.62 -13.64 -0.55
CA LEU A 146 6.48 -13.18 -1.93
C LEU A 146 7.37 -13.98 -2.89
N PHE A 147 8.39 -14.69 -2.39
CA PHE A 147 9.44 -15.26 -3.26
C PHE A 147 9.67 -16.76 -3.10
N ARG A 148 9.07 -17.44 -2.13
CA ARG A 148 9.00 -18.91 -2.06
C ARG A 148 7.75 -19.39 -2.81
N ASN A 149 7.85 -20.60 -3.37
CA ASN A 149 6.92 -21.25 -4.31
C ASN A 149 5.49 -20.68 -4.35
N VAL A 150 5.05 -20.28 -5.55
CA VAL A 150 3.71 -19.70 -5.84
C VAL A 150 2.55 -20.57 -5.35
N ASN A 151 2.76 -21.89 -5.24
CA ASN A 151 1.74 -22.85 -4.78
C ASN A 151 1.60 -22.96 -3.25
N ASP A 152 2.56 -22.42 -2.46
CA ASP A 152 2.54 -22.51 -0.99
C ASP A 152 2.18 -21.17 -0.31
N ARG A 153 1.87 -20.13 -1.11
CA ARG A 153 1.47 -18.82 -0.58
C ARG A 153 0.09 -18.95 0.05
N LYS A 154 0.01 -18.92 1.38
CA LYS A 154 -1.26 -18.93 2.11
C LYS A 154 -1.52 -17.55 2.68
N VAL A 155 -2.56 -16.91 2.14
CA VAL A 155 -3.27 -15.85 2.86
C VAL A 155 -3.89 -16.43 4.12
N PHE A 156 -4.11 -15.60 5.12
CA PHE A 156 -4.84 -16.02 6.31
C PHE A 156 -6.26 -16.49 5.93
N GLU A 157 -6.75 -17.56 6.56
CA GLU A 157 -8.05 -18.14 6.20
C GLU A 157 -9.17 -17.12 6.41
N GLY A 158 -10.06 -16.99 5.42
CA GLY A 158 -11.18 -16.04 5.45
C GLY A 158 -10.83 -14.57 5.19
N VAL A 159 -9.55 -14.19 5.05
CA VAL A 159 -9.16 -12.78 4.84
C VAL A 159 -9.62 -12.23 3.49
N VAL A 160 -9.55 -13.07 2.44
CA VAL A 160 -9.96 -12.67 1.09
C VAL A 160 -11.47 -12.38 1.03
N PRO A 161 -12.36 -13.30 1.50
CA PRO A 161 -13.78 -12.99 1.65
C PRO A 161 -14.07 -11.71 2.44
N HIS A 162 -13.38 -11.50 3.56
CA HIS A 162 -13.57 -10.29 4.37
C HIS A 162 -13.23 -9.02 3.58
N TYR A 163 -12.05 -8.99 2.94
CA TYR A 163 -11.58 -7.82 2.21
C TYR A 163 -12.42 -7.54 0.96
N GLN A 164 -12.89 -8.59 0.27
CA GLN A 164 -13.84 -8.46 -0.84
C GLN A 164 -15.18 -7.88 -0.39
N ALA A 165 -15.70 -8.32 0.76
CA ALA A 165 -16.92 -7.77 1.33
C ALA A 165 -16.75 -6.29 1.70
N LEU A 166 -15.61 -5.89 2.28
CA LEU A 166 -15.30 -4.49 2.58
C LEU A 166 -15.17 -3.65 1.30
N SER A 167 -14.48 -4.17 0.28
CA SER A 167 -14.29 -3.48 -1.00
C SER A 167 -15.61 -3.13 -1.70
N THR A 168 -16.64 -3.96 -1.51
CA THR A 168 -17.98 -3.78 -2.12
C THR A 168 -19.04 -3.28 -1.14
N ALA A 169 -18.66 -3.02 0.11
CA ALA A 169 -19.55 -2.56 1.16
C ALA A 169 -20.34 -1.30 0.78
N GLY A 170 -21.66 -1.34 0.95
CA GLY A 170 -22.54 -0.20 0.66
C GLY A 170 -22.63 0.17 -0.83
N ARG A 171 -22.15 -0.69 -1.74
CA ARG A 171 -22.20 -0.47 -3.19
C ARG A 171 -23.38 -1.20 -3.81
N ASN A 172 -24.08 -0.51 -4.72
CA ASN A 172 -25.28 -1.04 -5.37
C ASN A 172 -24.98 -1.61 -6.76
N LYS A 173 -23.90 -1.17 -7.40
CA LYS A 173 -23.48 -1.68 -8.72
C LYS A 173 -22.29 -2.61 -8.57
N LYS A 174 -22.27 -3.70 -9.35
CA LYS A 174 -21.22 -4.72 -9.32
C LYS A 174 -19.80 -4.20 -9.59
N ASN A 175 -19.68 -3.07 -10.28
CA ASN A 175 -18.38 -2.50 -10.67
C ASN A 175 -17.90 -1.37 -9.73
N GLU A 176 -18.73 -0.94 -8.78
CA GLU A 176 -18.36 0.08 -7.82
C GLU A 176 -17.56 -0.56 -6.68
N GLN A 177 -16.40 0.01 -6.38
CA GLN A 177 -15.55 -0.40 -5.27
C GLN A 177 -15.23 0.80 -4.38
N ASN A 178 -15.08 0.53 -3.08
CA ASN A 178 -14.61 1.49 -2.10
C ASN A 178 -13.13 1.81 -2.30
N ALA A 179 -12.72 2.98 -1.80
CA ALA A 179 -11.31 3.34 -1.77
C ALA A 179 -10.56 2.36 -0.86
N PHE A 180 -9.56 1.67 -1.41
CA PHE A 180 -8.75 0.69 -0.68
C PHE A 180 -7.28 1.06 -0.79
N PHE A 181 -6.60 1.08 0.35
CA PHE A 181 -5.19 1.43 0.47
C PHE A 181 -4.45 0.35 1.27
N TYR A 182 -3.29 -0.04 0.77
CA TYR A 182 -2.33 -0.84 1.53
C TYR A 182 -1.16 0.05 1.98
N VAL A 183 -0.90 0.12 3.28
CA VAL A 183 0.19 0.92 3.86
C VAL A 183 1.15 -0.02 4.57
N SER A 184 2.38 -0.14 4.10
CA SER A 184 3.34 -1.14 4.63
C SER A 184 4.72 -0.55 4.87
N SER A 185 5.42 -1.12 5.85
CA SER A 185 6.82 -0.82 6.14
C SER A 185 7.79 -1.35 5.10
N SER A 186 7.31 -2.18 4.17
CA SER A 186 8.11 -2.75 3.09
C SER A 186 8.49 -1.72 2.04
N GLU A 187 9.66 -1.89 1.42
CA GLU A 187 10.23 -0.91 0.49
C GLU A 187 9.57 -0.95 -0.89
N TRP A 188 9.59 0.18 -1.61
CA TRP A 188 9.03 0.33 -2.96
C TRP A 188 9.54 -0.65 -4.01
N ASN A 189 10.72 -1.23 -3.82
CA ASN A 189 11.22 -2.25 -4.72
C ASN A 189 10.34 -3.52 -4.69
N LEU A 190 9.67 -3.82 -3.57
CA LEU A 190 8.75 -4.95 -3.44
C LEU A 190 7.38 -4.71 -4.09
N TYR A 191 7.10 -3.49 -4.57
CA TYR A 191 5.80 -3.10 -5.11
C TYR A 191 5.22 -4.11 -6.11
N ARG A 192 6.01 -4.52 -7.12
CA ARG A 192 5.53 -5.46 -8.14
C ARG A 192 5.09 -6.78 -7.54
N PHE A 193 5.81 -7.26 -6.53
CA PHE A 193 5.54 -8.55 -5.90
C PHE A 193 4.31 -8.50 -5.03
N ILE A 194 4.11 -7.39 -4.31
CA ILE A 194 2.89 -7.17 -3.52
C ILE A 194 1.69 -7.07 -4.47
N VAL A 195 1.79 -6.33 -5.57
CA VAL A 195 0.73 -6.27 -6.60
C VAL A 195 0.43 -7.67 -7.15
N ASP A 196 1.43 -8.39 -7.63
CA ASP A 196 1.29 -9.76 -8.16
C ASP A 196 0.67 -10.72 -7.11
N PHE A 197 1.00 -10.54 -5.83
CA PHE A 197 0.43 -11.32 -4.73
C PHE A 197 -1.05 -10.99 -4.50
N THR A 198 -1.40 -9.71 -4.40
CA THR A 198 -2.80 -9.28 -4.20
C THR A 198 -3.69 -9.74 -5.34
N GLU A 199 -3.19 -9.69 -6.58
CA GLU A 199 -3.92 -10.17 -7.76
C GLU A 199 -4.07 -11.69 -7.76
N LEU A 200 -3.02 -12.44 -7.42
CA LEU A 200 -3.06 -13.90 -7.35
C LEU A 200 -4.07 -14.42 -6.32
N HIS A 201 -4.22 -13.72 -5.20
CA HIS A 201 -5.11 -14.10 -4.11
C HIS A 201 -6.46 -13.38 -4.16
N GLU A 202 -6.75 -12.66 -5.24
CA GLU A 202 -8.02 -11.95 -5.41
C GLU A 202 -8.31 -10.97 -4.25
N LEU A 203 -7.27 -10.35 -3.69
CA LEU A 203 -7.42 -9.25 -2.76
C LEU A 203 -7.86 -7.98 -3.51
N PRO A 204 -8.58 -7.04 -2.86
CA PRO A 204 -9.01 -5.81 -3.49
C PRO A 204 -7.87 -5.06 -4.17
N ARG A 205 -8.13 -4.58 -5.38
CA ARG A 205 -7.22 -3.69 -6.10
C ARG A 205 -7.14 -2.38 -5.33
N ALA A 206 -5.95 -2.06 -4.85
CA ALA A 206 -5.72 -0.92 -3.97
C ALA A 206 -4.53 -0.08 -4.44
N VAL A 207 -4.44 1.13 -3.91
CA VAL A 207 -3.21 1.95 -3.92
C VAL A 207 -2.27 1.38 -2.86
N LEU A 208 -0.98 1.26 -3.19
CA LEU A 208 0.04 0.82 -2.23
C LEU A 208 0.91 2.01 -1.86
N LEU A 209 1.01 2.32 -0.58
CA LEU A 209 1.95 3.29 -0.04
C LEU A 209 3.02 2.56 0.78
N LEU A 210 4.21 2.48 0.19
CA LEU A 210 5.34 1.71 0.71
C LEU A 210 6.41 2.64 1.29
N LYS A 211 7.39 2.06 1.99
CA LYS A 211 8.56 2.76 2.51
C LYS A 211 9.57 3.09 1.41
N ASP A 212 10.29 4.19 1.58
CA ASP A 212 11.31 4.65 0.65
C ASP A 212 12.48 3.66 0.54
N ILE A 213 13.13 3.61 -0.63
CA ILE A 213 14.24 2.69 -0.88
C ILE A 213 15.49 3.25 -0.19
N LYS A 214 16.03 2.50 0.78
CA LYS A 214 17.29 2.89 1.42
C LYS A 214 18.45 2.70 0.43
N THR A 215 19.07 3.79 0.01
CA THR A 215 20.17 3.78 -0.95
C THR A 215 21.56 3.62 -0.30
N SER A 216 21.69 3.74 1.03
CA SER A 216 22.95 3.55 1.75
C SER A 216 22.87 2.51 2.89
N LEU A 217 23.91 1.68 3.00
CA LEU A 217 24.12 0.73 4.11
C LEU A 217 24.32 1.44 5.46
N THR A 218 24.72 2.72 5.48
CA THR A 218 24.85 3.52 6.71
C THR A 218 23.50 3.89 7.34
N ASP A 219 22.42 3.98 6.56
CA ASP A 219 21.05 4.25 7.08
C ASP A 219 20.41 3.03 7.74
N PHE A 220 21.07 1.87 7.67
CA PHE A 220 20.66 0.66 8.37
C PHE A 220 21.06 0.69 9.85
N PHE A 221 22.09 1.45 10.23
CA PHE A 221 22.62 1.47 11.60
C PHE A 221 22.09 2.61 12.49
N ILE A 222 21.45 3.63 11.92
CA ILE A 222 20.99 4.82 12.69
C ILE A 222 19.49 4.78 13.04
N THR A 223 18.71 3.89 12.44
CA THR A 223 17.23 3.89 12.60
C THR A 223 16.74 3.00 13.76
N GLY A 224 17.27 3.24 14.96
CA GLY A 224 16.87 2.50 16.17
C GLY A 224 15.61 3.02 16.88
N ARG A 225 15.03 4.17 16.50
CA ARG A 225 13.96 4.83 17.29
C ARG A 225 12.84 5.56 16.52
N GLY A 226 12.65 5.36 15.21
CA GLY A 226 11.69 6.15 14.41
C GLY A 226 10.87 5.41 13.35
N ASP A 227 10.76 4.08 13.43
CA ASP A 227 10.28 3.26 12.29
C ASP A 227 8.77 3.38 12.00
N HIS A 228 7.92 3.80 12.95
CA HIS A 228 6.46 3.86 12.75
C HIS A 228 5.94 5.20 12.25
N ASN A 229 6.77 6.25 12.26
CA ASN A 229 6.33 7.59 11.85
C ASN A 229 5.87 7.61 10.38
N HIS A 230 6.51 6.83 9.51
CA HIS A 230 6.18 6.85 8.08
C HIS A 230 4.81 6.23 7.75
N LYS A 231 4.40 5.15 8.42
CA LYS A 231 3.05 4.57 8.27
C LYS A 231 2.00 5.55 8.76
N PHE A 232 2.27 6.15 9.90
CA PHE A 232 1.40 7.17 10.50
C PHE A 232 1.19 8.34 9.52
N GLU A 233 2.26 8.94 8.99
CA GLU A 233 2.17 10.03 8.02
C GLU A 233 1.42 9.63 6.73
N LYS A 234 1.59 8.38 6.26
CA LYS A 234 0.85 7.87 5.09
C LYS A 234 -0.64 7.72 5.37
N ILE A 235 -1.02 7.18 6.52
CA ILE A 235 -2.43 7.06 6.92
C ILE A 235 -3.04 8.45 7.12
N LYS A 236 -2.35 9.32 7.86
CA LYS A 236 -2.72 10.73 8.04
C LYS A 236 -2.97 11.42 6.70
N HIS A 237 -2.04 11.28 5.75
CA HIS A 237 -2.19 11.84 4.42
C HIS A 237 -3.43 11.30 3.69
N ILE A 238 -3.70 9.98 3.73
CA ILE A 238 -4.90 9.41 3.09
C ILE A 238 -6.17 10.02 3.68
N LEU A 239 -6.25 10.14 5.01
CA LEU A 239 -7.40 10.71 5.72
C LEU A 239 -7.59 12.21 5.40
N GLU A 240 -6.49 12.96 5.29
CA GLU A 240 -6.51 14.37 4.89
C GLU A 240 -6.89 14.55 3.41
N PHE A 241 -6.49 13.62 2.54
CA PHE A 241 -6.73 13.67 1.10
C PHE A 241 -8.19 13.31 0.72
N TYR A 242 -8.83 12.43 1.50
CA TYR A 242 -10.26 12.11 1.35
C TYR A 242 -11.03 12.33 2.67
N PRO A 243 -11.19 13.59 3.12
CA PRO A 243 -11.73 13.89 4.44
C PRO A 243 -13.22 13.54 4.61
N HIS A 244 -13.93 13.32 3.50
CA HIS A 244 -15.35 12.94 3.48
C HIS A 244 -15.58 11.44 3.72
N LEU A 245 -14.56 10.60 3.56
CA LEU A 245 -14.68 9.17 3.79
C LEU A 245 -14.64 8.84 5.28
N LYS A 246 -15.28 7.72 5.63
CA LYS A 246 -15.16 7.08 6.94
C LYS A 246 -14.30 5.84 6.79
N TYR A 247 -13.28 5.74 7.63
CA TYR A 247 -12.23 4.74 7.48
C TYR A 247 -12.40 3.55 8.39
N THR A 248 -12.07 2.39 7.85
CA THR A 248 -11.74 1.20 8.62
C THR A 248 -10.26 0.92 8.49
N LEU A 249 -9.57 0.76 9.62
CA LEU A 249 -8.15 0.44 9.67
C LEU A 249 -7.97 -1.05 10.00
N LEU A 250 -7.14 -1.75 9.25
CA LEU A 250 -6.85 -3.17 9.44
C LEU A 250 -5.36 -3.37 9.67
N GLY A 251 -4.98 -4.05 10.74
CA GLY A 251 -3.59 -4.28 11.12
C GLY A 251 -3.44 -5.50 12.00
N ASP A 252 -2.29 -5.62 12.66
CA ASP A 252 -1.99 -6.75 13.54
C ASP A 252 -1.30 -6.36 14.86
N ASP A 253 -1.33 -7.26 15.83
CA ASP A 253 -0.75 -7.04 17.15
C ASP A 253 0.76 -7.34 17.24
N SER A 254 1.40 -7.85 16.19
CA SER A 254 2.84 -8.12 16.14
C SER A 254 3.64 -6.83 15.97
N GLN A 255 3.08 -5.86 15.25
CA GLN A 255 3.66 -4.55 15.00
C GLN A 255 3.11 -3.51 15.98
N HIS A 256 3.31 -2.22 15.66
CA HIS A 256 2.81 -1.10 16.45
C HIS A 256 1.43 -0.61 15.99
N ASP A 257 0.74 -1.37 15.12
CA ASP A 257 -0.54 -0.96 14.54
C ASP A 257 -1.58 -0.57 15.59
N PRO A 258 -1.77 -1.28 16.74
CA PRO A 258 -2.73 -0.85 17.76
C PRO A 258 -2.46 0.56 18.29
N PHE A 259 -1.20 0.91 18.55
CA PHE A 259 -0.81 2.23 19.06
C PHE A 259 -0.85 3.30 17.97
N LEU A 260 -0.43 2.94 16.76
CA LEU A 260 -0.48 3.83 15.61
C LEU A 260 -1.93 4.20 15.30
N TYR A 261 -2.82 3.22 15.27
CA TYR A 261 -4.24 3.45 15.03
C TYR A 261 -4.91 4.20 16.18
N GLU A 262 -4.49 3.97 17.43
CA GLU A 262 -4.92 4.78 18.56
C GLU A 262 -4.55 6.26 18.36
N ASP A 263 -3.31 6.54 17.95
CA ASP A 263 -2.86 7.91 17.70
C ASP A 263 -3.56 8.56 16.49
N ILE A 264 -3.84 7.79 15.43
CA ILE A 264 -4.69 8.24 14.32
C ILE A 264 -6.11 8.57 14.81
N CYS A 265 -6.71 7.73 15.66
CA CYS A 265 -8.05 7.96 16.19
C CYS A 265 -8.11 9.19 17.10
N LYS A 266 -7.04 9.49 17.86
CA LYS A 266 -6.95 10.73 18.66
C LYS A 266 -6.98 11.99 17.80
N ILE A 267 -6.40 11.94 16.60
CA ILE A 267 -6.31 13.09 15.68
C ILE A 267 -7.54 13.19 14.79
N PHE A 268 -8.12 12.05 14.39
CA PHE A 268 -9.27 11.95 13.48
C PHE A 268 -10.45 11.18 14.11
N PRO A 269 -10.97 11.62 15.28
CA PRO A 269 -11.93 10.85 16.07
C PRO A 269 -13.27 10.61 15.38
N VAL A 270 -13.64 11.47 14.41
CA VAL A 270 -14.90 11.35 13.65
C VAL A 270 -14.74 10.60 12.34
N THR A 271 -13.50 10.36 11.88
CA THR A 271 -13.23 9.81 10.55
C THR A 271 -13.04 8.31 10.60
N VAL A 272 -12.41 7.77 11.65
CA VAL A 272 -12.24 6.32 11.82
C VAL A 272 -13.50 5.71 12.44
N LYS A 273 -14.16 4.80 11.71
CA LYS A 273 -15.35 4.09 12.18
C LYS A 273 -15.03 2.77 12.86
N ALA A 274 -14.02 2.07 12.36
CA ALA A 274 -13.67 0.76 12.89
C ALA A 274 -12.17 0.47 12.79
N VAL A 275 -11.69 -0.34 13.73
CA VAL A 275 -10.30 -0.82 13.76
C VAL A 275 -10.29 -2.32 14.00
N TYR A 276 -9.63 -3.04 13.10
CA TYR A 276 -9.46 -4.50 13.15
C TYR A 276 -8.00 -4.81 13.42
N ILE A 277 -7.72 -5.45 14.55
CA ILE A 277 -6.38 -5.89 14.95
C ILE A 277 -6.36 -7.42 14.95
N ARG A 278 -5.54 -8.00 14.09
CA ARG A 278 -5.31 -9.44 14.06
C ARG A 278 -4.39 -9.86 15.20
N GLN A 279 -4.77 -10.91 15.91
CA GLN A 279 -3.96 -11.60 16.89
C GLN A 279 -2.98 -12.55 16.21
N THR A 280 -1.69 -12.24 16.28
CA THR A 280 -0.63 -13.05 15.68
C THR A 280 -0.06 -14.11 16.63
N GLY A 281 -0.17 -13.88 17.94
CA GLY A 281 0.31 -14.76 18.99
C GLY A 281 -0.76 -15.69 19.58
N HIS A 282 -0.37 -16.55 20.51
CA HIS A 282 -1.31 -17.42 21.24
C HIS A 282 -2.22 -16.63 22.19
N GLU A 283 -1.68 -15.57 22.80
CA GLU A 283 -2.38 -14.73 23.78
C GLU A 283 -2.48 -13.29 23.29
N LYS A 284 -3.56 -12.62 23.73
CA LYS A 284 -3.75 -11.19 23.49
C LYS A 284 -2.73 -10.38 24.28
N LYS A 285 -2.12 -9.39 23.64
CA LYS A 285 -1.12 -8.53 24.28
C LYS A 285 -1.83 -7.45 25.11
N GLN A 286 -1.51 -7.35 26.40
CA GLN A 286 -2.16 -6.38 27.29
C GLN A 286 -2.09 -4.94 26.75
N LYS A 287 -0.92 -4.52 26.26
CA LYS A 287 -0.78 -3.18 25.69
C LYS A 287 -1.66 -2.92 24.46
N ALA A 288 -1.91 -3.95 23.63
CA ALA A 288 -2.83 -3.82 22.51
C ALA A 288 -4.27 -3.71 23.00
N ILE A 289 -4.65 -4.48 24.03
CA ILE A 289 -5.96 -4.37 24.69
C ILE A 289 -6.18 -2.95 25.22
N ASP A 290 -5.18 -2.36 25.87
CA ASP A 290 -5.29 -1.01 26.43
C ASP A 290 -5.48 0.05 25.32
N ALA A 291 -4.70 -0.04 24.23
CA ALA A 291 -4.87 0.82 23.06
C ALA A 291 -6.27 0.68 22.43
N ILE A 292 -6.76 -0.56 22.32
CA ILE A 292 -8.11 -0.85 21.81
C ILE A 292 -9.18 -0.21 22.69
N LYS A 293 -9.09 -0.35 24.02
CA LYS A 293 -10.05 0.29 24.94
C LYS A 293 -10.04 1.80 24.81
N ASN A 294 -8.88 2.41 24.60
CA ASN A 294 -8.77 3.85 24.35
C ASN A 294 -9.52 4.23 23.07
N MET A 295 -9.36 3.46 21.98
CA MET A 295 -10.11 3.67 20.74
C MET A 295 -11.62 3.49 20.91
N GLU A 296 -12.05 2.45 21.63
CA GLU A 296 -13.47 2.23 21.95
C GLU A 296 -14.06 3.38 22.76
N SER A 297 -13.31 3.97 23.69
CA SER A 297 -13.73 5.17 24.44
C SER A 297 -13.96 6.40 23.57
N MET A 298 -13.40 6.42 22.35
CA MET A 298 -13.61 7.45 21.33
C MET A 298 -14.75 7.08 20.35
N ASN A 299 -15.57 6.08 20.67
CA ASN A 299 -16.65 5.54 19.83
C ASN A 299 -16.18 4.90 18.52
N VAL A 300 -14.94 4.40 18.48
CA VAL A 300 -14.43 3.60 17.35
C VAL A 300 -14.76 2.13 17.59
N ALA A 301 -15.39 1.48 16.63
CA ALA A 301 -15.72 0.06 16.76
C ALA A 301 -14.47 -0.81 16.59
N CYS A 302 -14.01 -1.48 17.64
CA CYS A 302 -12.79 -2.28 17.59
C CYS A 302 -13.05 -3.79 17.59
N CYS A 303 -12.23 -4.52 16.85
CA CYS A 303 -12.26 -5.98 16.83
C CYS A 303 -10.82 -6.53 16.94
N TYR A 304 -10.51 -7.18 18.06
CA TYR A 304 -9.26 -7.90 18.27
C TYR A 304 -9.51 -9.39 18.09
N PHE A 305 -9.23 -9.88 16.89
CA PHE A 305 -9.68 -11.18 16.41
C PHE A 305 -8.49 -12.10 16.13
N ARG A 306 -8.72 -13.41 16.21
CA ARG A 306 -7.76 -14.41 15.76
C ARG A 306 -8.14 -14.97 14.40
N GLU A 307 -9.40 -15.33 14.22
CA GLU A 307 -9.94 -15.89 12.98
C GLU A 307 -10.75 -14.85 12.20
N SER A 308 -10.67 -14.87 10.86
CA SER A 308 -11.31 -13.83 10.04
C SER A 308 -12.84 -13.83 10.17
N GLU A 309 -13.45 -14.96 10.54
CA GLU A 309 -14.89 -15.04 10.78
C GLU A 309 -15.33 -14.08 11.89
N GLU A 310 -14.55 -13.94 12.97
CA GLU A 310 -14.84 -12.99 14.05
C GLU A 310 -14.86 -11.54 13.52
N ALA A 311 -13.94 -11.20 12.62
CA ALA A 311 -13.87 -9.88 11.99
C ALA A 311 -15.04 -9.66 11.02
N ILE A 312 -15.46 -10.68 10.28
CA ILE A 312 -16.61 -10.64 9.37
C ILE A 312 -17.90 -10.45 10.18
N GLU A 313 -18.13 -11.26 11.21
CA GLU A 313 -19.28 -11.14 12.12
C GLU A 313 -19.34 -9.77 12.77
N HIS A 314 -18.20 -9.27 13.26
CA HIS A 314 -18.09 -7.91 13.79
C HIS A 314 -18.49 -6.86 12.75
N SER A 315 -18.01 -7.00 11.52
CA SER A 315 -18.34 -6.10 10.41
C SER A 315 -19.83 -6.07 10.10
N ARG A 316 -20.51 -7.23 10.13
CA ARG A 316 -21.97 -7.31 9.99
C ARG A 316 -22.69 -6.64 11.16
N ARG A 317 -22.25 -6.92 12.40
CA ARG A 317 -22.86 -6.38 13.63
C ARG A 317 -22.86 -4.86 13.67
N ILE A 318 -21.81 -4.22 13.18
CA ILE A 318 -21.69 -2.75 13.15
C ILE A 318 -22.28 -2.13 11.86
N GLY A 319 -22.87 -2.94 10.98
CA GLY A 319 -23.45 -2.49 9.72
C GLY A 319 -22.43 -2.03 8.67
N LEU A 320 -21.18 -2.50 8.76
CA LEU A 320 -20.14 -2.17 7.77
C LEU A 320 -20.30 -2.99 6.50
N ILE A 321 -20.69 -4.26 6.62
CA ILE A 321 -21.02 -5.15 5.50
C ILE A 321 -22.42 -5.75 5.70
N GLY A 322 -23.06 -6.13 4.59
CA GLY A 322 -24.41 -6.71 4.57
C GLY A 322 -24.48 -8.18 4.94
#